data_AF-A0A452ZMA3-F1
#
_entry.id   AF-A0A452ZMA3-F1
#
_cell.length_a   1.000
_cell.length_b   1.000
_cell.length_c   1.000
_cell.angle_alpha   90.00
_cell.angle_beta   90.00
_cell.angle_gamma   90.00
#
_symmetry.space_group_name_H-M   'P 1'
#
loop_
_entity.id
_entity.type
_entity.pdbx_description
1 polymer ?
#
loop_
_entity_poly.entity_id
_entity_poly.type
_entity_poly.pdbx_seq_one_letter_code
_entity_poly.pdbx_strand_id
1 'polypeptide(L)' 'MRDEFWDTAPHYGGQKEIWDALRAATDADLTLAQTIVDSAGIIVSNPDLTLCYDERGAKYELPNYVLSEPTNLIRDG' A
#
# COMPACT_ATOMS: atom_id res chain seq x y z
N MET A 1 -3.88 3.24 -14.03
CA MET A 1 -4.69 3.14 -12.80
C MET A 1 -3.88 2.86 -11.53
N ARG A 2 -3.13 1.75 -11.40
CA ARG A 2 -2.24 1.55 -10.21
C ARG A 2 -1.02 2.48 -10.23
N ASP A 3 -0.35 2.61 -11.37
CA ASP A 3 0.85 3.44 -11.51
C ASP A 3 0.58 4.95 -11.33
N GLU A 4 -0.59 5.45 -11.72
CA GLU A 4 -1.00 6.84 -11.48
C GLU A 4 -1.22 7.13 -10.00
N PHE A 5 -1.71 6.15 -9.24
CA PHE A 5 -1.78 6.28 -7.79
C PHE A 5 -0.37 6.36 -7.19
N TRP A 6 0.55 5.49 -7.62
CA TRP A 6 1.94 5.54 -7.14
C TRP A 6 2.69 6.82 -7.53
N ASP A 7 2.35 7.44 -8.66
CA ASP A 7 2.91 8.74 -9.08
C ASP A 7 2.43 9.89 -8.18
N THR A 8 1.18 9.81 -7.71
CA THR A 8 0.57 10.83 -6.84
C THR A 8 0.71 10.53 -5.34
N ALA A 9 0.98 9.29 -4.94
CA ALA A 9 1.21 8.82 -3.57
C ALA A 9 2.19 9.69 -2.76
N PRO A 10 3.38 10.09 -3.29
CA PRO A 10 4.29 10.96 -2.54
C PRO A 10 3.72 12.35 -2.22
N HIS A 11 2.62 12.78 -2.87
CA HIS A 11 1.93 14.03 -2.54
C HIS A 11 0.98 13.92 -1.33
N TYR A 12 0.60 12.70 -0.91
CA TYR A 12 -0.29 12.48 0.23
C TYR A 12 0.41 12.61 1.59
N GLY A 13 1.72 12.87 1.59
CA GLY A 13 2.55 12.97 2.79
C GLY A 13 3.20 11.65 3.19
N GLY A 14 4.08 11.71 4.20
CA GLY A 14 4.89 10.56 4.64
C GLY A 14 6.26 10.50 3.97
N GLN A 15 7.00 9.43 4.26
CA GLN A 15 8.35 9.19 3.74
C GLN A 15 8.27 8.41 2.43
N LYS A 16 9.01 8.85 1.41
CA LYS A 16 9.07 8.15 0.11
C LYS A 16 9.56 6.71 0.26
N GLU A 17 10.45 6.45 1.20
CA GLU A 17 10.95 5.10 1.52
C GLU A 17 9.83 4.15 1.96
N ILE A 18 8.88 4.66 2.76
CA ILE A 18 7.73 3.88 3.21
C ILE A 18 6.77 3.61 2.06
N TRP A 19 6.54 4.62 1.20
CA TRP A 19 5.76 4.41 -0.01
C TRP A 19 6.38 3.38 -0.96
N ASP A 20 7.72 3.37 -1.08
CA ASP A 20 8.43 2.38 -1.89
C ASP A 20 8.31 0.96 -1.31
N ALA A 21 8.49 0.83 0.00
CA ALA A 21 8.29 -0.44 0.72
C ALA A 21 6.85 -0.94 0.60
N LEU A 22 5.85 -0.07 0.78
CA LEU A 22 4.44 -0.41 0.57
C LEU A 22 4.18 -0.86 -0.86
N ARG A 23 4.79 -0.18 -1.85
CA ARG A 23 4.68 -0.57 -3.26
C ARG A 23 5.23 -1.96 -3.51
N ALA A 24 6.41 -2.24 -2.98
CA ALA A 24 7.02 -3.57 -3.06
C ALA A 24 6.16 -4.63 -2.34
N ALA A 25 5.56 -4.28 -1.20
CA ALA A 25 4.66 -5.14 -0.45
C ALA A 25 3.35 -5.43 -1.22
N THR A 26 2.78 -4.46 -1.93
CA THR A 26 1.60 -4.67 -2.80
C THR A 26 1.87 -5.58 -3.99
N ASP A 27 3.10 -5.61 -4.51
CA ASP A 27 3.46 -6.46 -5.66
C ASP A 27 3.91 -7.86 -5.21
N ALA A 28 4.18 -8.04 -3.91
CA ALA A 28 4.65 -9.29 -3.33
C ALA A 28 3.54 -10.07 -2.59
N ASP A 29 3.79 -11.35 -2.31
CA ASP A 29 2.87 -12.19 -1.53
C ASP A 29 2.74 -11.71 -0.08
N LEU A 30 1.63 -12.04 0.59
CA LEU A 30 1.36 -11.72 2.00
C LEU A 30 2.56 -11.94 2.94
N THR A 31 3.30 -13.03 2.77
CA THR A 31 4.48 -13.36 3.57
C THR A 31 5.65 -12.40 3.30
N LEU A 32 5.89 -12.06 2.04
CA LEU A 32 6.92 -11.11 1.63
C LEU A 32 6.53 -9.68 2.03
N ALA A 33 5.28 -9.31 1.82
CA ALA A 33 4.71 -8.04 2.23
C ALA A 33 4.92 -7.80 3.73
N GLN A 34 4.63 -8.80 4.58
CA GLN A 34 4.91 -8.73 6.02
C GLN A 34 6.40 -8.56 6.34
N THR A 35 7.28 -9.19 5.58
CA THR A 35 8.72 -9.03 5.76
C THR A 35 9.20 -7.62 5.38
N ILE A 36 8.63 -7.07 4.30
CA ILE A 36 8.97 -5.73 3.81
C ILE A 36 8.48 -4.66 4.78
N VAL A 37 7.23 -4.75 5.25
CA VAL A 37 6.68 -3.79 6.23
C VAL A 37 7.42 -3.86 7.56
N ASP A 38 7.74 -5.05 8.06
CA ASP A 38 8.53 -5.22 9.29
C ASP A 38 9.95 -4.63 9.12
N SER A 39 10.60 -4.90 7.97
CA SER A 39 11.93 -4.36 7.66
C SER A 39 11.95 -2.83 7.51
N ALA A 40 10.82 -2.25 7.08
CA ALA A 40 10.66 -0.81 6.89
C ALA A 40 10.13 -0.09 8.15
N GLY A 41 9.84 -0.80 9.25
CA GLY A 41 9.25 -0.20 10.46
C GLY A 41 7.78 0.22 10.26
N ILE A 42 7.07 -0.43 9.33
CA ILE A 42 5.67 -0.14 9.03
C ILE A 42 4.78 -1.04 9.89
N ILE A 43 3.92 -0.41 10.66
CA ILE A 43 2.89 -1.03 11.50
C ILE A 43 1.62 -1.20 10.65
N VAL A 44 1.37 -2.44 10.25
CA VAL A 44 0.15 -2.82 9.52
C VAL A 44 -1.03 -2.85 10.48
N SER A 45 -2.02 -1.97 10.29
CA SER A 45 -3.26 -1.98 11.10
C SER A 45 -4.32 -2.92 10.53
N ASN A 46 -4.38 -3.07 9.22
CA ASN A 46 -5.31 -3.96 8.56
C ASN A 46 -4.56 -5.11 7.87
N PRO A 47 -4.99 -6.38 8.02
CA PRO A 47 -4.30 -7.52 7.39
C PRO A 47 -4.27 -7.41 5.86
N ASP A 48 -5.17 -6.63 5.28
CA ASP A 48 -5.26 -6.35 3.84
C ASP A 48 -4.30 -5.25 3.36
N LEU A 49 -3.40 -4.73 4.21
CA LEU A 49 -2.48 -3.60 3.92
C LEU A 49 -3.20 -2.31 3.50
N THR A 50 -4.52 -2.24 3.61
CA THR A 50 -5.31 -1.04 3.28
C THR A 50 -4.99 0.14 4.18
N LEU A 51 -4.48 -0.13 5.37
CA LEU A 51 -4.13 0.87 6.37
C LEU A 51 -2.85 0.47 7.10
N CYS A 52 -1.83 1.30 6.94
CA CYS A 52 -0.50 1.13 7.48
C CYS A 52 -0.04 2.42 8.18
N TYR A 53 0.80 2.26 9.19
CA TYR A 53 1.37 3.37 9.93
C TYR A 53 2.89 3.23 9.96
N ASP A 54 3.62 4.34 9.95
CA ASP A 54 5.06 4.35 10.22
C ASP A 54 5.31 4.56 11.71
N GLU A 55 6.50 4.21 12.21
CA GLU A 55 6.91 4.40 13.61
C GLU A 55 6.74 5.85 14.11
N ARG A 56 6.73 6.82 13.20
CA ARG A 56 6.51 8.25 13.48
C ARG A 56 5.04 8.63 13.59
N GLY A 57 4.12 7.68 13.39
CA GLY A 57 2.67 7.89 13.40
C GLY A 57 2.10 8.45 12.08
N ALA A 58 2.88 8.42 10.98
CA ALA A 58 2.36 8.80 9.67
C ALA A 58 1.40 7.72 9.15
N LYS A 59 0.22 8.12 8.69
CA LYS A 59 -0.81 7.21 8.17
C LYS A 59 -0.66 7.03 6.66
N TYR A 60 -0.62 5.79 6.21
CA TYR A 60 -0.60 5.39 4.81
C TYR A 60 -1.85 4.56 4.54
N GLU A 61 -2.68 5.06 3.64
CA GLU A 61 -3.93 4.39 3.29
C GLU A 61 -3.83 3.95 1.83
N LEU A 62 -3.92 2.64 1.61
CA LEU A 62 -3.83 2.00 0.31
C LEU A 62 -5.24 1.60 -0.12
N PRO A 63 -5.74 2.15 -1.23
CA PRO A 63 -7.03 1.75 -1.77
C PRO A 63 -7.00 0.29 -2.21
N ASN A 64 -8.11 -0.43 -2.00
CA ASN A 64 -8.25 -1.83 -2.43
C ASN A 64 -7.96 -2.05 -3.93
N TYR A 65 -8.21 -1.06 -4.79
CA TYR A 65 -7.90 -1.16 -6.23
C TYR A 65 -6.40 -1.15 -6.56
N VAL A 66 -5.55 -0.74 -5.61
CA VAL A 66 -4.09 -0.79 -5.72
C VAL A 66 -3.56 -2.15 -5.22
N LEU A 67 -4.25 -2.74 -4.23
CA LEU A 67 -3.93 -4.02 -3.59
C LEU A 67 -4.47 -5.24 -4.34
N SER A 68 -5.58 -5.07 -5.05
CA SER A 68 -6.18 -6.10 -5.89
C SER A 68 -6.60 -5.46 -7.19
N GLU A 69 -6.30 -6.12 -8.31
CA GLU A 69 -6.96 -5.77 -9.57
C GLU A 69 -8.47 -5.82 -9.33
N PRO A 70 -9.24 -4.81 -9.79
CA PRO A 70 -10.68 -4.79 -9.59
C PRO A 70 -11.30 -6.00 -10.30
N THR A 71 -11.48 -7.10 -9.57
CA THR A 71 -12.21 -8.28 -10.04
C THR A 71 -13.71 -8.02 -10.16
N ASN A 72 -14.16 -6.81 -9.78
CA ASN A 72 -15.57 -6.41 -9.83
C ASN A 72 -15.82 -5.11 -10.62
N LEU A 73 -15.12 -4.89 -11.73
CA LEU A 73 -15.67 -4.09 -12.82
C LEU A 73 -16.80 -4.91 -13.47
N ILE A 74 -17.97 -4.90 -12.84
CA ILE A 74 -19.21 -5.13 -13.57
C ILE A 74 -19.25 -4.00 -14.60
N ARG A 75 -18.92 -4.34 -15.85
CA ARG A 75 -19.23 -3.53 -17.01
C ARG A 75 -20.75 -3.63 -17.18
N ASP A 76 -21.49 -2.87 -16.39
CA ASP A 76 -22.94 -2.73 -16.57
C ASP A 76 -23.17 -1.65 -17.63
N GLY A 77 -23.66 -2.08 -18.80
CA GLY A 77 -24.21 -1.23 -19.87
C GLY A 77 -23.26 -0.85 -20.98
#